data_AF-A0A7V6ZP08-F1
#
_entry.id   AF-A0A7V6ZP08-F1
#
_cell.length_a   1.000
_cell.length_b   1.000
_cell.length_c   1.000
_cell.angle_alpha   90.00
_cell.angle_beta   90.00
_cell.angle_gamma   90.00
#
_symmetry.space_group_name_H-M   'P 1'
#
loop_
_entity.id
_entity.type
_entity.pdbx_description
1 polymer ?
#
loop_
_entity_poly.entity_id
_entity_poly.type
_entity_poly.pdbx_seq_one_letter_code
_entity_poly.pdbx_strand_id
1 'polypeptide(L)'
;MKYSVLILGPVAEIFLEDCRIDFNPEASDFRGYDLVADLKTGLIHIPPTGESVPFPERDYRQVLAENLKALAAREYDEKTALEMLAGSRELFENAKRLYLREYRDLTPRLESRYSRREYLKLRELIHKVKGYALYVGGNLLTEVAERLEAELTDGKSDYYHHFIRLHERLLKRIQVENV
;
A
#
# COMPACT_ATOMS: atom_id res chain seq x y z
N MET A 1 9.94 -3.58 -3.35
CA MET A 1 9.11 -3.70 -4.56
C MET A 1 8.95 -2.30 -5.15
N LYS A 2 8.97 -2.16 -6.48
CA LYS A 2 8.76 -0.86 -7.16
C LYS A 2 7.30 -0.40 -7.02
N TYR A 3 7.04 0.90 -7.06
CA TYR A 3 5.65 1.38 -7.19
C TYR A 3 5.10 0.96 -8.56
N SER A 4 3.78 0.82 -8.69
CA SER A 4 3.17 0.56 -10.00
C SER A 4 2.14 1.61 -10.37
N VAL A 5 2.30 2.17 -11.55
CA VAL A 5 1.44 3.22 -12.10
C VAL A 5 0.77 2.69 -13.35
N LEU A 6 -0.55 2.87 -13.45
CA LEU A 6 -1.31 2.60 -14.65
C LEU A 6 -1.62 3.93 -15.35
N ILE A 7 -1.42 3.99 -16.66
CA ILE A 7 -1.83 5.12 -17.49
C ILE A 7 -3.01 4.68 -18.37
N LEU A 8 -4.16 5.33 -18.19
CA LEU A 8 -5.33 5.20 -19.05
C LEU A 8 -5.32 6.34 -20.06
N GLY A 9 -5.01 6.05 -21.32
CA GLY A 9 -4.95 7.06 -22.37
C GLY A 9 -3.92 6.76 -23.45
N PRO A 10 -3.72 7.69 -24.40
CA PRO A 10 -2.71 7.54 -25.43
C PRO A 10 -1.31 7.41 -24.81
N VAL A 11 -0.50 6.51 -25.38
CA VAL A 11 0.86 6.25 -24.92
C VAL A 11 1.66 7.55 -24.97
N ALA A 12 2.18 7.96 -23.83
CA ALA A 12 3.16 9.02 -23.72
C ALA A 12 4.43 8.42 -23.11
N GLU A 13 5.60 8.80 -23.62
CA GLU A 13 6.86 8.44 -22.98
C GLU A 13 6.90 9.08 -21.59
N ILE A 14 6.75 8.26 -20.55
CA ILE A 14 6.82 8.69 -19.16
C ILE A 14 7.94 7.90 -18.51
N PHE A 15 8.85 8.63 -17.87
CA PHE A 15 9.88 8.04 -17.04
C PHE A 15 9.66 8.52 -15.60
N LEU A 16 9.33 7.58 -14.72
CA LEU A 16 9.31 7.80 -13.27
C LEU A 16 10.29 6.80 -12.67
N GLU A 17 11.25 7.31 -11.91
CA GLU A 17 12.22 6.47 -11.22
C GLU A 17 11.52 5.52 -10.24
N ASP A 18 12.09 4.32 -10.07
CA ASP A 18 11.61 3.29 -9.14
C ASP A 18 10.13 2.86 -9.28
N CYS A 19 9.56 3.08 -10.47
CA CYS A 19 8.19 2.68 -10.81
C CYS A 19 8.16 1.65 -11.95
N ARG A 20 7.15 0.76 -11.91
CA ARG A 20 6.65 0.03 -13.07
C ARG A 20 5.51 0.84 -13.67
N ILE A 21 5.56 1.12 -14.96
CA ILE A 21 4.52 1.87 -15.66
C ILE A 21 3.87 0.93 -16.66
N ASP A 22 2.57 0.72 -16.50
CA ASP A 22 1.77 -0.07 -17.42
C ASP A 22 0.82 0.88 -18.19
N PHE A 23 0.66 0.63 -19.49
CA PHE A 23 -0.25 1.40 -20.35
C PHE A 23 -1.40 0.49 -20.77
N ASN A 24 -2.62 0.82 -20.34
CA ASN A 24 -3.79 0.07 -20.77
C ASN A 24 -5.01 1.02 -20.82
N PRO A 25 -5.37 1.56 -21.99
CA PRO A 25 -6.45 2.54 -22.14
C PRO A 25 -7.86 1.99 -21.89
N GLU A 26 -7.99 0.67 -21.76
CA GLU A 26 -9.25 -0.05 -21.55
C GLU A 26 -9.31 -0.77 -20.19
N ALA A 27 -8.30 -0.62 -19.34
CA ALA A 27 -8.31 -1.23 -18.02
C ALA A 27 -9.48 -0.71 -17.18
N SER A 28 -10.19 -1.64 -16.56
CA SER A 28 -11.29 -1.37 -15.62
C SER A 28 -10.99 -1.87 -14.20
N ASP A 29 -9.87 -2.58 -14.01
CA ASP A 29 -9.40 -3.08 -12.71
C ASP A 29 -8.11 -2.37 -12.29
N PHE A 30 -8.20 -1.64 -11.18
CA PHE A 30 -7.12 -0.81 -10.64
C PHE A 30 -6.50 -1.38 -9.35
N ARG A 31 -7.01 -2.51 -8.86
CA ARG A 31 -6.62 -3.10 -7.57
C ARG A 31 -5.15 -3.51 -7.52
N GLY A 32 -4.53 -3.67 -8.68
CA GLY A 32 -3.12 -3.98 -8.83
C GLY A 32 -2.19 -2.77 -8.91
N TYR A 33 -2.67 -1.53 -8.68
CA TYR A 33 -1.88 -0.31 -8.91
C TYR A 33 -1.80 0.61 -7.68
N ASP A 34 -0.67 1.30 -7.53
CA ASP A 34 -0.49 2.31 -6.47
C ASP A 34 -1.10 3.66 -6.91
N LEU A 35 -1.01 3.97 -8.21
CA LEU A 35 -1.65 5.13 -8.84
C LEU A 35 -2.21 4.75 -10.20
N VAL A 36 -3.27 5.44 -10.62
CA VAL A 36 -3.83 5.36 -11.98
C VAL A 36 -4.03 6.77 -12.52
N ALA A 37 -3.32 7.16 -13.57
CA ALA A 37 -3.60 8.40 -14.27
C ALA A 37 -4.60 8.15 -15.39
N ASP A 38 -5.79 8.72 -15.26
CA ASP A 38 -6.79 8.76 -16.32
C ASP A 38 -6.65 10.07 -17.12
N LEU A 39 -5.99 9.98 -18.28
CA LEU A 39 -5.75 11.11 -19.17
C LEU A 39 -7.03 11.60 -19.86
N LYS A 40 -8.10 10.78 -19.90
CA LYS A 40 -9.38 11.17 -20.49
C LYS A 40 -10.18 12.04 -19.54
N THR A 41 -10.18 11.71 -18.25
CA THR A 41 -10.93 12.45 -17.23
C THR A 41 -10.10 13.52 -16.52
N GLY A 42 -8.77 13.46 -16.65
CA GLY A 42 -7.87 14.40 -15.98
C GLY A 42 -7.72 14.12 -14.49
N LEU A 43 -7.82 12.85 -14.08
CA LEU A 43 -7.78 12.42 -12.67
C LEU A 43 -6.65 11.41 -12.41
N ILE A 44 -5.91 11.60 -11.32
CA ILE A 44 -5.04 10.57 -10.75
C ILE A 44 -5.81 9.90 -9.62
N HIS A 45 -6.18 8.63 -9.82
CA HIS A 45 -6.72 7.80 -8.76
C HIS A 45 -5.59 7.23 -7.91
N ILE A 46 -5.83 7.11 -6.60
CA ILE A 46 -4.93 6.52 -5.63
C ILE A 46 -5.64 5.29 -5.05
N PRO A 47 -5.60 4.12 -5.73
CA PRO A 47 -6.39 2.97 -5.34
C PRO A 47 -6.23 2.52 -3.87
N PRO A 48 -5.01 2.54 -3.25
CA PRO A 48 -4.87 2.18 -1.84
C PRO A 48 -5.67 3.06 -0.88
N THR A 49 -5.96 4.31 -1.23
CA THR A 49 -6.70 5.27 -0.39
C THR A 49 -8.11 5.55 -0.92
N GLY A 50 -8.44 5.08 -2.12
CA GLY A 50 -9.69 5.41 -2.82
C GLY A 50 -9.83 6.89 -3.21
N GLU A 51 -8.79 7.69 -3.01
CA GLU A 51 -8.79 9.12 -3.32
C GLU A 51 -8.58 9.37 -4.82
N SER A 52 -8.93 10.56 -5.27
CA SER A 52 -8.66 11.00 -6.64
C SER A 52 -8.28 12.48 -6.67
N VAL A 53 -7.27 12.82 -7.47
CA VAL A 53 -6.71 14.18 -7.55
C VAL A 53 -6.80 14.67 -9.00
N PRO A 54 -7.42 15.84 -9.26
CA PRO A 54 -7.49 16.39 -10.60
C PRO A 54 -6.14 16.96 -11.05
N PHE A 55 -5.83 16.83 -12.34
CA PHE A 55 -4.66 17.44 -13.00
C PHE A 55 -4.95 18.21 -14.30
N PRO A 56 -6.17 18.66 -14.64
CA PRO A 56 -6.46 19.19 -15.99
C PRO A 56 -5.65 20.45 -16.36
N GLU A 57 -5.15 21.20 -15.37
CA GLU A 57 -4.39 22.45 -15.56
C GLU A 57 -2.88 22.29 -15.31
N ARG A 58 -2.41 21.08 -14.97
CA ARG A 58 -1.01 20.80 -14.60
C ARG A 58 -0.44 19.69 -15.48
N ASP A 59 0.88 19.64 -15.60
CA ASP A 59 1.53 18.47 -16.19
C ASP A 59 1.23 17.24 -15.32
N TYR A 60 0.47 16.28 -15.86
CA TYR A 60 0.08 15.07 -15.16
C TYR A 60 1.30 14.27 -14.66
N ARG A 61 2.47 14.41 -15.31
CA ARG A 61 3.73 13.76 -14.86
C ARG A 61 4.20 14.32 -13.54
N GLN A 62 4.13 15.64 -13.39
CA GLN A 62 4.45 16.31 -12.14
C GLN A 62 3.47 15.91 -11.05
N VAL A 63 2.16 15.89 -11.36
CA VAL A 63 1.14 15.51 -10.38
C VAL A 63 1.28 14.03 -9.98
N LEU A 64 1.62 13.14 -10.91
CA LEU A 64 1.95 11.74 -10.61
C LEU A 64 3.15 11.62 -9.66
N ALA A 65 4.25 12.32 -9.95
CA ALA A 65 5.45 12.29 -9.10
C ALA A 65 5.18 12.83 -7.69
N GLU A 66 4.41 13.92 -7.57
CA GLU A 66 3.98 14.49 -6.29
C GLU A 66 3.12 13.50 -5.50
N ASN A 67 2.17 12.83 -6.15
CA ASN A 67 1.30 11.84 -5.49
C ASN A 67 2.05 10.56 -5.12
N LEU A 68 3.02 10.11 -5.92
CA LEU A 68 3.90 8.99 -5.53
C LEU A 68 4.68 9.34 -4.27
N LYS A 69 5.25 10.55 -4.21
CA LYS A 69 5.99 11.02 -3.04
C LYS A 69 5.08 11.13 -1.81
N ALA A 70 3.86 11.66 -1.98
CA ALA A 70 2.87 11.75 -0.92
C ALA A 70 2.44 10.36 -0.42
N LEU A 71 2.22 9.42 -1.34
CA LEU A 71 1.89 8.03 -1.01
C LEU A 71 3.01 7.38 -0.21
N ALA A 72 4.26 7.50 -0.67
CA ALA A 72 5.43 6.96 0.03
C ALA A 72 5.56 7.52 1.46
N ALA A 73 5.27 8.81 1.67
CA ALA A 73 5.25 9.42 2.99
C ALA A 73 4.12 8.89 3.90
N ARG A 74 2.98 8.47 3.33
CA ARG A 74 1.89 7.81 4.08
C ARG A 74 2.18 6.35 4.42
N GLU A 75 3.03 5.68 3.64
CA GLU A 75 3.36 4.27 3.86
C GLU A 75 4.17 4.01 5.12
N TYR A 76 5.09 4.94 5.44
CA TYR A 76 6.00 4.80 6.57
C TYR A 76 6.16 6.13 7.32
N ASP A 77 5.68 6.16 8.56
CA ASP A 77 5.83 7.29 9.48
C ASP A 77 6.44 6.83 10.82
N GLU A 78 7.76 6.90 10.89
CA GLU A 78 8.52 6.60 12.11
C GLU A 78 8.17 7.54 13.26
N LYS A 79 7.86 8.80 12.98
CA LYS A 79 7.60 9.81 14.01
C LYS A 79 6.33 9.45 14.75
N THR A 80 5.24 9.17 14.04
CA THR A 80 3.99 8.73 14.67
C THR A 80 4.17 7.41 15.43
N ALA A 81 4.93 6.46 14.89
CA ALA A 81 5.20 5.21 15.59
C ALA A 81 5.97 5.41 16.91
N LEU A 82 6.96 6.30 16.92
CA LEU A 82 7.70 6.66 18.13
C LEU A 82 6.79 7.37 19.15
N GLU A 83 5.93 8.30 18.72
CA GLU A 83 4.95 8.97 19.58
C GLU A 83 4.03 7.95 20.27
N MET A 84 3.55 6.94 19.54
CA MET A 84 2.75 5.85 20.09
C MET A 84 3.48 4.96 21.10
N LEU A 85 4.80 4.94 21.04
CA LEU A 85 5.67 4.20 21.96
C LEU A 85 6.31 5.13 23.00
N ALA A 86 5.67 6.28 23.29
CA ALA A 86 6.12 7.29 24.24
C ALA A 86 7.56 7.78 23.99
N GLY A 87 7.96 7.84 22.72
CA GLY A 87 9.29 8.24 22.28
C GLY A 87 10.38 7.20 22.50
N SER A 88 10.05 5.98 22.94
CA SER A 88 11.05 4.96 23.25
C SER A 88 11.63 4.32 21.98
N ARG A 89 12.87 4.69 21.65
CA ARG A 89 13.60 4.09 20.53
C ARG A 89 13.80 2.59 20.71
N GLU A 90 14.07 2.14 21.93
CA GLU A 90 14.24 0.72 22.23
C GLU A 90 12.96 -0.08 21.92
N LEU A 91 11.80 0.43 22.35
CA LEU A 91 10.51 -0.21 22.05
C LEU A 91 10.23 -0.23 20.55
N PHE A 92 10.59 0.83 19.83
CA PHE A 92 10.43 0.90 18.38
C PHE A 92 11.29 -0.14 17.64
N GLU A 93 12.57 -0.27 18.02
CA GLU A 93 13.45 -1.30 17.45
C GLU A 93 12.97 -2.72 17.81
N ASN A 94 12.47 -2.92 19.03
CA ASN A 94 11.82 -4.18 19.42
C ASN A 94 10.58 -4.47 18.57
N ALA A 95 9.72 -3.49 18.32
CA ALA A 95 8.54 -3.63 17.48
C ALA A 95 8.92 -4.03 16.05
N LYS A 96 9.95 -3.39 15.46
CA LYS A 96 10.48 -3.77 14.13
C LYS A 96 10.96 -5.21 14.10
N ARG A 97 11.74 -5.65 15.08
CA ARG A 97 12.22 -7.04 15.18
C ARG A 97 11.10 -8.05 15.32
N LEU A 98 10.09 -7.76 16.16
CA LEU A 98 8.91 -8.60 16.31
C LEU A 98 8.11 -8.67 15.02
N TYR A 99 7.87 -7.55 14.35
CA TYR A 99 7.14 -7.52 13.09
C TYR A 99 7.83 -8.38 12.02
N LEU A 100 9.15 -8.21 11.84
CA LEU A 100 9.95 -9.03 10.94
C LEU A 100 9.85 -10.53 11.26
N ARG A 101 9.98 -10.89 12.54
CA ARG A 101 9.96 -12.29 12.97
C ARG A 101 8.60 -12.95 12.74
N GLU A 102 7.53 -12.26 13.09
CA GLU A 102 6.16 -12.83 13.05
C GLU A 102 5.56 -12.82 11.64
N TYR A 103 5.91 -11.83 10.81
CA TYR A 103 5.19 -11.56 9.57
C TYR A 103 6.01 -11.70 8.29
N ARG A 104 7.30 -12.04 8.34
CA ARG A 104 8.11 -12.27 7.11
C ARG A 104 7.50 -13.31 6.14
N ASP A 105 6.81 -14.32 6.68
CA ASP A 105 6.22 -15.43 5.93
C ASP A 105 4.69 -15.29 5.82
N LEU A 106 4.17 -14.07 5.98
CA LEU A 106 2.74 -13.80 5.99
C LEU A 106 2.10 -13.90 4.60
N THR A 107 2.73 -13.37 3.55
CA THR A 107 2.17 -13.36 2.20
C THR A 107 1.70 -14.75 1.73
N PRO A 108 2.52 -15.82 1.80
CA PRO A 108 2.08 -17.16 1.41
C PRO A 108 0.89 -17.68 2.24
N ARG A 109 0.82 -17.31 3.52
CA ARG A 109 -0.29 -17.69 4.41
C ARG A 109 -1.58 -16.99 3.98
N LEU A 110 -1.50 -15.70 3.63
CA LEU A 110 -2.65 -14.93 3.14
C LEU A 110 -3.14 -15.46 1.78
N GLU A 111 -2.22 -15.74 0.85
CA GLU A 111 -2.55 -16.28 -0.48
C GLU A 111 -3.25 -17.64 -0.40
N SER A 112 -2.79 -18.52 0.50
CA SER A 112 -3.46 -19.81 0.72
C SER A 112 -4.89 -19.64 1.25
N ARG A 113 -5.17 -18.63 2.09
CA ARG A 113 -6.53 -18.36 2.59
C ARG A 113 -7.39 -17.69 1.52
N TYR A 114 -6.80 -16.75 0.79
CA TYR A 114 -7.43 -15.99 -0.29
C TYR A 114 -7.92 -16.90 -1.41
N SER A 115 -7.04 -17.79 -1.91
CA SER A 115 -7.39 -18.78 -2.95
C SER A 115 -8.50 -19.75 -2.54
N ARG A 116 -8.59 -20.08 -1.25
CA ARG A 116 -9.64 -20.93 -0.68
C ARG A 116 -10.91 -20.16 -0.28
N ARG A 117 -10.95 -18.84 -0.52
CA ARG A 117 -12.04 -17.93 -0.11
C ARG A 117 -12.38 -18.03 1.38
N GLU A 118 -11.40 -18.30 2.23
CA GLU A 118 -11.58 -18.40 3.68
C GLU A 118 -11.57 -17.00 4.31
N TYR A 119 -12.54 -16.14 3.94
CA TYR A 119 -12.52 -14.71 4.26
C TYR A 119 -12.52 -14.41 5.77
N LEU A 120 -13.21 -15.19 6.59
CA LEU A 120 -13.15 -15.04 8.05
C LEU A 120 -11.71 -15.21 8.58
N LYS A 121 -11.02 -16.28 8.15
CA LYS A 121 -9.64 -16.56 8.57
C LYS A 121 -8.66 -15.56 7.98
N LEU A 122 -8.93 -15.07 6.78
CA LEU A 122 -8.14 -14.02 6.15
C LEU A 122 -8.25 -12.72 6.95
N ARG A 123 -9.47 -12.33 7.34
CA ARG A 123 -9.75 -11.15 8.18
C ARG A 123 -9.04 -11.23 9.53
N GLU A 124 -9.07 -12.39 10.19
CA GLU A 124 -8.36 -12.59 11.47
C GLU A 124 -6.83 -12.39 11.36
N LEU A 125 -6.23 -12.80 10.24
CA LEU A 125 -4.80 -12.58 10.00
C LEU A 125 -4.50 -11.10 9.73
N ILE A 126 -5.31 -10.44 8.91
CA ILE A 126 -5.19 -9.01 8.62
C ILE A 126 -5.32 -8.18 9.90
N HIS A 127 -6.26 -8.55 10.78
CA HIS A 127 -6.45 -7.89 12.07
C HIS A 127 -5.21 -7.91 12.95
N LYS A 128 -4.54 -9.06 13.02
CA LYS A 128 -3.29 -9.19 13.76
C LYS A 128 -2.22 -8.28 13.18
N VAL A 129 -2.07 -8.26 11.86
CA VAL A 129 -1.05 -7.45 11.18
C VAL A 129 -1.31 -5.98 11.38
N LYS A 130 -2.56 -5.53 11.26
CA LYS A 130 -3.00 -4.15 11.52
C LYS A 130 -2.50 -3.67 12.89
N GLY A 131 -2.74 -4.48 13.94
CA GLY A 131 -2.35 -4.13 15.30
C GLY A 131 -0.84 -3.92 15.47
N TYR A 132 0.00 -4.61 14.70
CA TYR A 132 1.46 -4.46 14.78
C TYR A 132 2.03 -3.46 13.79
N ALA A 133 1.41 -3.28 12.62
CA ALA A 133 1.88 -2.39 11.56
C ALA A 133 2.02 -0.95 12.05
N LEU A 134 1.05 -0.49 12.85
CA LEU A 134 1.03 0.86 13.38
C LEU A 134 2.24 1.16 14.29
N TYR A 135 2.68 0.21 15.12
CA TYR A 135 3.85 0.36 16.00
C TYR A 135 5.19 0.37 15.26
N VAL A 136 5.20 0.04 13.97
CA VAL A 136 6.39 0.08 13.10
C VAL A 136 6.27 1.13 12.00
N GLY A 137 5.32 2.06 12.11
CA GLY A 137 5.15 3.19 11.19
C GLY A 137 4.33 2.87 9.93
N GLY A 138 3.74 1.69 9.82
CA GLY A 138 2.93 1.25 8.68
C GLY A 138 1.54 1.89 8.63
N ASN A 139 1.45 3.22 8.58
CA ASN A 139 0.18 3.95 8.68
C ASN A 139 -0.79 3.60 7.56
N LEU A 140 -0.36 3.71 6.29
CA LEU A 140 -1.22 3.34 5.16
C LEU A 140 -1.57 1.85 5.15
N LEU A 141 -0.66 0.96 5.59
CA LEU A 141 -0.98 -0.47 5.75
C LEU A 141 -2.09 -0.67 6.77
N THR A 142 -2.09 0.10 7.86
CA THR A 142 -3.12 0.05 8.90
C THR A 142 -4.47 0.50 8.35
N GLU A 143 -4.52 1.62 7.62
CA GLU A 143 -5.73 2.12 6.94
C GLU A 143 -6.28 1.10 5.93
N VAL A 144 -5.42 0.54 5.08
CA VAL A 144 -5.81 -0.47 4.08
C VAL A 144 -6.29 -1.76 4.75
N ALA A 145 -5.68 -2.15 5.88
CA ALA A 145 -6.14 -3.30 6.65
C ALA A 145 -7.56 -3.11 7.19
N GLU A 146 -7.91 -1.92 7.67
CA GLU A 146 -9.27 -1.62 8.15
C GLU A 146 -10.30 -1.71 7.03
N ARG A 147 -10.00 -1.13 5.87
CA ARG A 147 -10.88 -1.21 4.69
C ARG A 147 -11.05 -2.65 4.21
N LEU A 148 -9.96 -3.41 4.17
CA LEU A 148 -10.00 -4.81 3.77
C LEU A 148 -10.78 -5.68 4.77
N GLU A 149 -10.67 -5.43 6.08
CA GLU A 149 -11.48 -6.13 7.09
C GLU A 149 -12.99 -5.90 6.89
N ALA A 150 -13.38 -4.67 6.56
CA ALA A 150 -14.76 -4.33 6.24
C ALA A 150 -15.23 -5.08 4.98
N GLU A 151 -14.46 -5.02 3.90
CA GLU A 151 -14.79 -5.71 2.65
C GLU A 151 -14.93 -7.23 2.81
N LEU A 152 -14.06 -7.85 3.59
CA LEU A 152 -14.09 -9.30 3.83
C LEU A 152 -15.34 -9.74 4.60
N THR A 153 -15.98 -8.82 5.34
CA THR A 153 -17.27 -9.09 5.99
C THR A 153 -18.39 -9.22 4.97
N ASP A 154 -18.29 -8.50 3.84
CA ASP A 154 -19.23 -8.52 2.73
C ASP A 154 -18.81 -9.50 1.61
N GLY A 155 -17.75 -10.28 1.81
CA GLY A 155 -17.21 -11.21 0.81
C GLY A 155 -16.47 -10.55 -0.36
N LYS A 156 -16.09 -9.27 -0.22
CA LYS A 156 -15.27 -8.51 -1.16
C LYS A 156 -13.80 -8.52 -0.74
N SER A 157 -12.90 -8.09 -1.62
CA SER A 157 -11.46 -8.12 -1.36
C SER A 157 -10.65 -7.17 -2.25
N ASP A 158 -11.23 -6.01 -2.58
CA ASP A 158 -10.64 -5.07 -3.52
C ASP A 158 -9.32 -4.48 -2.97
N TYR A 159 -9.19 -4.34 -1.65
CA TYR A 159 -7.95 -3.91 -1.00
C TYR A 159 -6.91 -5.01 -0.76
N TYR A 160 -7.17 -6.27 -1.13
CA TYR A 160 -6.27 -7.38 -0.81
C TYR A 160 -4.87 -7.21 -1.41
N HIS A 161 -4.79 -6.84 -2.69
CA HIS A 161 -3.50 -6.66 -3.37
C HIS A 161 -2.75 -5.44 -2.84
N HIS A 162 -3.45 -4.37 -2.47
CA HIS A 162 -2.85 -3.20 -1.82
C HIS A 162 -2.24 -3.58 -0.46
N PHE A 163 -2.96 -4.37 0.35
CA PHE A 163 -2.47 -4.85 1.64
C PHE A 163 -1.17 -5.64 1.50
N ILE A 164 -1.13 -6.63 0.60
CA ILE A 164 0.07 -7.46 0.39
C ILE A 164 1.28 -6.60 0.02
N ARG A 165 1.09 -5.67 -0.91
CA ARG A 165 2.15 -4.79 -1.40
C ARG A 165 2.70 -3.87 -0.32
N LEU A 166 1.82 -3.26 0.45
CA LEU A 166 2.19 -2.39 1.56
C LEU A 166 2.93 -3.16 2.64
N HIS A 167 2.47 -4.38 2.96
CA HIS A 167 3.15 -5.28 3.88
C HIS A 167 4.57 -5.63 3.41
N GLU A 168 4.74 -6.01 2.15
CA GLU A 168 6.07 -6.33 1.59
C GLU A 168 7.01 -5.11 1.53
N ARG A 169 6.48 -3.92 1.20
CA ARG A 169 7.25 -2.67 1.24
C ARG A 169 7.67 -2.32 2.65
N LEU A 170 6.78 -2.48 3.63
CA LEU A 170 7.09 -2.26 5.05
C LEU A 170 8.16 -3.23 5.55
N LEU A 171 8.05 -4.54 5.25
CA LEU A 171 9.09 -5.52 5.58
C LEU A 171 10.45 -5.13 5.01
N LYS A 172 10.49 -4.77 3.71
CA LYS A 172 11.74 -4.33 3.07
C LYS A 172 12.32 -3.09 3.76
N ARG A 173 11.46 -2.11 4.09
CA ARG A 173 11.87 -0.86 4.72
C ARG A 173 12.52 -1.11 6.08
N ILE A 174 11.84 -1.83 6.96
CA ILE A 174 12.33 -2.08 8.31
C ILE A 174 13.52 -3.06 8.32
N GLN A 175 13.66 -3.94 7.31
CA GLN A 175 14.82 -4.83 7.20
C GLN A 175 16.11 -4.07 6.87
N VAL A 176 16.06 -3.07 5.98
CA VAL A 176 17.24 -2.27 5.59
C VAL A 176 17.76 -1.44 6.78
N GLU A 177 16.88 -0.98 7.66
CA GLU A 177 17.24 -0.20 8.85
C GLU A 177 17.81 -1.05 10.01
N ASN A 178 17.76 -2.39 9.91
CA ASN A 178 18.27 -3.33 10.92
C ASN A 178 19.64 -3.93 10.56
N VAL A 179 20.25 -3.50 9.45
CA VAL A 179 21.60 -3.89 8.98
C VAL A 179 22.57 -2.74 9.23
#